data_AF-A0A7V8WL09-F1
#
_entry.id   AF-A0A7V8WL09-F1
#
_cell.length_a   1.000
_cell.length_b   1.000
_cell.length_c   1.000
_cell.angle_alpha   90.00
_cell.angle_beta   90.00
_cell.angle_gamma   90.00
#
_symmetry.space_group_name_H-M   'P 1'
#
loop_
_entity.id
_entity.type
_entity.pdbx_description
1 polymer ?
#
loop_
_entity_poly.entity_id
_entity_poly.type
_entity_poly.pdbx_seq_one_letter_code
_entity_poly.pdbx_strand_id
1 'polypeptide(L)'
;LDGAEAFRAFMGPFAQILTRSSLIAAFGDDAKAVLMYDTDTVPVQDAPGAECLTVRDGKINHMRIIFDRLPFDAARQAAGSGEPAGDE
;
A
#
# COMPACT_ATOMS: atom_id res chain seq x y z
N LEU A 1 -1.05 -1.19 14.30
CA LEU A 1 0.24 -1.90 14.18
C LEU A 1 1.21 -1.14 15.05
N ASP A 2 1.94 -1.82 15.92
CA ASP A 2 2.82 -1.17 16.88
C ASP A 2 4.24 -1.72 16.73
N GLY A 3 5.22 -0.82 16.65
CA GLY A 3 6.63 -1.17 16.49
C GLY A 3 7.07 -1.41 15.04
N ALA A 4 8.39 -1.30 14.83
CA ALA A 4 9.01 -1.38 13.51
C ALA A 4 8.89 -2.76 12.85
N GLU A 5 8.87 -3.83 13.63
CA GLU A 5 8.73 -5.20 13.13
C GLU A 5 7.34 -5.43 12.52
N ALA A 6 6.28 -5.11 13.27
CA ALA A 6 4.90 -5.21 12.77
C ALA A 6 4.66 -4.29 11.56
N PHE A 7 5.23 -3.09 11.58
CA PHE A 7 5.22 -2.18 10.44
C PHE A 7 5.87 -2.81 9.20
N ARG A 8 7.06 -3.39 9.35
CA ARG A 8 7.78 -4.06 8.26
C ARG A 8 7.02 -5.28 7.74
N ALA A 9 6.40 -6.06 8.61
CA ALA A 9 5.58 -7.20 8.22
C ALA A 9 4.36 -6.80 7.38
N PHE A 10 3.80 -5.61 7.63
CA PHE A 10 2.69 -5.07 6.85
C PHE A 10 3.14 -4.42 5.54
N MET A 11 4.15 -3.54 5.58
CA MET A 11 4.57 -2.77 4.40
C MET A 11 5.51 -3.51 3.47
N GLY A 12 6.28 -4.47 4.00
CA GLY A 12 7.23 -5.26 3.22
C GLY A 12 6.57 -5.99 2.04
N PRO A 13 5.53 -6.81 2.27
CA PRO A 13 4.83 -7.51 1.18
C PRO A 13 4.22 -6.56 0.15
N PHE A 14 3.66 -5.43 0.59
CA PHE A 14 3.13 -4.40 -0.32
C PHE A 14 4.23 -3.83 -1.21
N ALA A 15 5.37 -3.43 -0.65
CA ALA A 15 6.49 -2.89 -1.41
C ALA A 15 7.07 -3.89 -2.44
N GLN A 16 6.97 -5.20 -2.21
CA GLN A 16 7.44 -6.21 -3.15
C GLN A 16 6.54 -6.41 -4.37
N ILE A 17 5.27 -6.03 -4.30
CA ILE A 17 4.33 -6.16 -5.42
C ILE A 17 4.17 -4.87 -6.23
N LEU A 18 4.78 -3.75 -5.80
CA LEU A 18 4.73 -2.47 -6.50
C LEU A 18 5.54 -2.53 -7.80
N THR A 19 4.93 -2.10 -8.91
CA THR A 19 5.57 -2.00 -10.22
C THR A 19 5.73 -0.56 -10.68
N ARG A 20 4.88 0.36 -10.19
CA ARG A 20 5.00 1.81 -10.40
C ARG A 20 4.54 2.55 -9.13
N SER A 21 5.16 3.70 -8.87
CA SER A 21 4.62 4.70 -7.96
C SER A 21 4.83 6.11 -8.54
N SER A 22 3.86 6.99 -8.30
CA SER A 22 3.95 8.38 -8.74
C SER A 22 3.35 9.30 -7.69
N LEU A 23 4.12 10.28 -7.22
CA LEU A 23 3.63 11.25 -6.25
C LEU A 23 2.61 12.17 -6.93
N ILE A 24 1.40 12.25 -6.37
CA ILE A 24 0.34 13.16 -6.81
C ILE A 24 0.48 14.50 -6.10
N ALA A 25 0.62 14.47 -4.78
CA ALA A 25 0.80 15.66 -3.95
C ALA A 25 1.50 15.33 -2.64
N ALA A 26 2.24 16.31 -2.09
CA ALA A 26 2.82 16.23 -0.75
C ALA A 26 2.82 17.60 -0.09
N PHE A 27 2.36 17.64 1.16
CA PHE A 27 2.31 18.83 2.00
C PHE A 27 2.82 18.48 3.40
N GLY A 28 3.35 19.45 4.14
CA GLY A 28 3.79 19.20 5.49
C GLY A 28 4.15 20.45 6.26
N ASP A 29 4.42 20.22 7.55
CA ASP A 29 4.96 21.16 8.52
C ASP A 29 6.10 20.49 9.30
N ASP A 30 6.58 21.12 10.38
CA ASP A 30 7.71 20.63 11.18
C ASP A 30 7.48 19.25 11.82
N ALA A 31 6.23 18.82 11.98
CA ALA A 31 5.88 17.60 12.70
C ALA A 31 5.10 16.58 11.85
N LYS A 32 4.47 17.01 10.75
CA LYS A 32 3.59 16.16 9.93
C LYS A 32 3.86 16.30 8.45
N ALA A 33 3.65 15.21 7.75
CA ALA A 33 3.56 15.18 6.29
C ALA A 33 2.28 14.46 5.87
N VAL A 34 1.60 14.99 4.87
CA VAL A 34 0.49 14.34 4.17
C VAL A 34 0.91 14.19 2.72
N LEU A 35 0.85 12.96 2.21
CA LEU A 35 1.18 12.65 0.84
C LEU A 35 0.12 11.76 0.21
N MET A 36 -0.11 11.96 -1.07
CA MET A 36 -0.98 11.15 -1.91
C MET A 36 -0.16 10.73 -3.13
N TYR A 37 -0.24 9.45 -3.47
CA TYR A 37 0.51 8.87 -4.57
C TYR A 37 -0.34 7.81 -5.26
N ASP A 38 -0.11 7.69 -6.55
CA ASP A 38 -0.63 6.60 -7.34
C ASP A 38 0.31 5.40 -7.27
N THR A 39 -0.24 4.19 -7.37
CA THR A 39 0.57 2.95 -7.46
C THR A 39 -0.02 1.98 -8.46
N ASP A 40 0.87 1.27 -9.14
CA ASP A 40 0.52 0.01 -9.79
C ASP A 40 1.18 -1.13 -9.04
N THR A 41 0.45 -2.22 -8.93
CA THR A 41 0.91 -3.46 -8.34
C THR A 41 0.73 -4.61 -9.33
N VAL A 42 1.39 -5.73 -9.09
CA VAL A 42 1.21 -6.96 -9.86
C VAL A 42 -0.28 -7.34 -10.02
N PRO A 43 -1.11 -7.39 -8.96
CA PRO A 43 -2.53 -7.76 -9.09
C PRO A 43 -3.49 -6.60 -9.44
N VAL A 44 -3.14 -5.35 -9.14
CA VAL A 44 -4.06 -4.20 -9.23
C VAL A 44 -3.31 -2.99 -9.82
N GLN A 45 -3.84 -2.45 -10.92
CA GLN A 45 -3.43 -1.17 -11.50
C GLN A 45 -4.23 -0.02 -10.89
N ASP A 46 -3.69 1.21 -10.93
CA ASP A 46 -4.34 2.43 -10.46
C ASP A 46 -4.88 2.30 -9.02
N ALA A 47 -4.00 1.89 -8.10
CA ALA A 47 -4.28 1.73 -6.67
C ALA A 47 -3.70 2.90 -5.85
N PRO A 48 -4.33 4.09 -5.84
CA PRO A 48 -3.80 5.23 -5.12
C PRO A 48 -3.90 5.06 -3.59
N GLY A 49 -2.90 5.61 -2.91
CA GLY A 49 -2.83 5.66 -1.45
C GLY A 49 -2.61 7.08 -0.96
N ALA A 50 -3.08 7.35 0.26
CA ALA A 50 -2.74 8.56 0.99
C ALA A 50 -2.20 8.21 2.39
N GLU A 51 -1.15 8.92 2.80
CA GLU A 51 -0.52 8.75 4.10
C GLU A 51 -0.47 10.07 4.87
N CYS A 52 -0.73 9.99 6.17
CA CYS A 52 -0.46 11.06 7.13
C CYS A 52 0.59 10.56 8.14
N LEU A 53 1.77 11.14 8.06
CA LEU A 53 2.94 10.77 8.85
C LEU A 53 3.15 11.79 9.96
N THR A 54 3.59 11.31 11.12
CA THR A 54 4.17 12.15 12.18
C THR A 54 5.65 11.83 12.29
N VAL A 55 6.46 12.88 12.25
CA VAL A 55 7.93 12.78 12.26
C VAL A 55 8.45 13.44 13.54
N ARG A 56 9.36 12.75 14.24
CA ARG A 56 10.11 13.27 15.39
C ARG A 56 11.55 12.78 15.30
N ASP A 57 12.51 13.67 15.55
CA ASP A 57 13.94 13.36 15.51
C ASP A 57 14.37 12.66 14.20
N GLY A 58 13.80 13.11 13.08
CA GLY A 58 14.07 12.53 11.75
C GLY A 58 13.47 11.14 11.51
N LYS A 59 12.62 10.62 12.40
CA LYS A 59 11.98 9.30 12.27
C LYS A 59 10.46 9.43 12.16
N ILE A 60 9.85 8.62 11.30
CA ILE A 60 8.41 8.41 11.30
C ILE A 60 8.07 7.61 12.56
N ASN A 61 7.32 8.21 13.49
CA ASN A 61 6.89 7.53 14.71
C ASN A 61 5.41 7.12 14.67
N HIS A 62 4.64 7.66 13.73
CA HIS A 62 3.26 7.29 13.49
C HIS A 62 2.93 7.49 12.02
N MET A 63 2.17 6.56 11.45
CA MET A 63 1.68 6.62 10.08
C MET A 63 0.24 6.17 10.04
N ARG A 64 -0.62 6.95 9.39
CA ARG A 64 -1.96 6.55 9.00
C ARG A 64 -1.99 6.46 7.48
N ILE A 65 -2.29 5.28 6.96
CA ILE A 65 -2.43 5.03 5.52
C ILE A 65 -3.90 4.72 5.20
N ILE A 66 -4.40 5.23 4.07
CA ILE A 66 -5.73 4.97 3.53
C ILE A 66 -5.57 4.59 2.05
N PHE A 67 -6.20 3.48 1.68
CA PHE A 67 -6.31 2.99 0.31
C PHE A 67 -7.55 2.09 0.20
N ASP A 68 -8.05 1.90 -1.02
CA ASP A 68 -9.15 0.95 -1.26
C ASP A 68 -8.63 -0.48 -1.32
N ARG A 69 -9.21 -1.37 -0.52
CA ARG A 69 -8.86 -2.80 -0.48
C ARG A 69 -9.70 -3.63 -1.43
N LEU A 70 -10.84 -3.12 -1.89
CA LEU A 70 -11.79 -3.88 -2.70
C LEU A 70 -11.16 -4.45 -3.99
N PRO A 71 -10.33 -3.71 -4.75
CA PRO A 71 -9.67 -4.26 -5.94
C PRO A 71 -8.72 -5.42 -5.63
N PHE A 72 -8.01 -5.37 -4.51
CA PHE A 72 -7.09 -6.42 -4.08
C PHE A 72 -7.85 -7.68 -3.64
N ASP A 73 -8.96 -7.52 -2.92
CA ASP A 73 -9.81 -8.63 -2.51
C ASP A 73 -10.43 -9.31 -3.75
N ALA A 74 -10.87 -8.54 -4.74
CA ALA A 74 -11.38 -9.07 -6.02
C ALA A 74 -10.30 -9.84 -6.80
N ALA A 75 -9.09 -9.28 -6.94
CA ALA A 75 -7.97 -9.95 -7.61
C ALA A 75 -7.58 -11.26 -6.89
N ARG A 76 -7.58 -11.27 -5.56
CA ARG A 76 -7.33 -12.48 -4.76
C ARG A 76 -8.39 -13.55 -4.98
N GLN A 77 -9.67 -13.18 -5.04
CA GLN A 77 -10.76 -14.12 -5.29
C GLN A 77 -10.64 -14.73 -6.69
N ALA A 78 -10.38 -13.92 -7.71
CA ALA A 78 -10.19 -14.38 -9.09
C ALA A 78 -8.99 -15.36 -9.21
N ALA A 79 -7.89 -15.11 -8.49
CA ALA A 79 -6.74 -16.02 -8.46
C ALA A 79 -7.03 -17.33 -7.70
N GLY A 80 -7.93 -17.31 -6.72
CA GLY A 80 -8.33 -18.48 -5.93
C GLY A 80 -9.44 -19.33 -6.57
N SER A 81 -10.21 -18.76 -7.50
CA SER A 81 -11.31 -19.43 -8.22
C SER A 81 -10.87 -20.11 -9.52
N GLY A 82 -9.58 -20.38 -9.71
CA GLY A 82 -9.10 -21.16 -10.85
C GLY A 82 -9.68 -22.59 -10.81
N GLU A 83 -10.77 -22.81 -11.55
CA GLU A 83 -11.26 -24.14 -11.94
C GLU A 83 -10.12 -24.94 -12.57
N PRO A 84 -9.95 -26.24 -12.24
CA PRO A 84 -9.02 -27.07 -12.98
C PRO A 84 -9.53 -27.15 -14.42
N ALA A 85 -8.65 -26.84 -15.39
CA ALA A 85 -8.90 -27.17 -16.78
C ALA A 85 -9.24 -28.66 -16.84
N GLY A 86 -10.47 -28.98 -17.25
CA GLY A 86 -10.84 -30.34 -17.57
C GLY A 86 -10.01 -30.78 -18.77
N ASP A 87 -9.14 -31.75 -18.55
CA ASP A 87 -8.52 -32.51 -19.63
C ASP A 87 -9.57 -33.50 -20.16
N GLU A 88 -9.92 -33.37 -21.44
CA GLU A 88 -10.61 -34.38 -22.27
C GLU A 88 -9.66 -35.53 -22.66
#